data_AF-A0A2V2W548-F1
#
_entry.id   AF-A0A2V2W548-F1
#
_cell.length_a   1.000
_cell.length_b   1.000
_cell.length_c   1.000
_cell.angle_alpha   90.00
_cell.angle_beta   90.00
_cell.angle_gamma   90.00
#
_symmetry.space_group_name_H-M   'P 1'
#
loop_
_entity.id
_entity.type
_entity.pdbx_description
1 polymer ?
#
loop_
_entity_poly.entity_id
_entity_poly.type
_entity_poly.pdbx_seq_one_letter_code
_entity_poly.pdbx_strand_id
1 'polypeptide(L)'
;MRQTSVKLLHSKRLEIKQRMLQRNEARRSQLRHAELDRFRAQSTEGSDPEKDAYEFIGREFHCDVGDPAVLDLLLSIEEEIRNEQLVSLYEESQNEDWEKYFQHLA
;
A
#
# COMPACT_ATOMS: atom_id res chain seq x y z
N MET A 1 -13.50 46.24 -21.32
CA MET A 1 -13.52 44.93 -20.62
C MET A 1 -12.49 44.02 -21.27
N ARG A 2 -11.51 43.48 -20.53
CA ARG A 2 -10.54 42.53 -21.09
C ARG A 2 -11.23 41.18 -21.31
N GLN A 3 -11.55 40.84 -22.55
CA GLN A 3 -12.08 39.53 -22.92
C GLN A 3 -10.98 38.49 -22.69
N THR A 4 -11.04 37.78 -21.56
CA THR A 4 -10.16 36.64 -21.30
C THR A 4 -10.82 35.41 -21.90
N SER A 5 -10.12 34.73 -22.81
CA SER A 5 -10.63 33.53 -23.47
C SER A 5 -10.98 32.46 -22.42
N VAL A 6 -12.13 31.79 -22.59
CA VAL A 6 -12.57 30.68 -21.71
C VAL A 6 -11.51 29.57 -21.65
N LYS A 7 -10.76 29.35 -22.75
CA LYS A 7 -9.63 28.41 -22.79
C LYS A 7 -8.51 28.81 -21.83
N LEU A 8 -8.20 30.10 -21.75
CA LEU A 8 -7.19 30.63 -20.83
C LEU A 8 -7.62 30.46 -19.36
N LEU A 9 -8.90 30.69 -19.06
CA LEU A 9 -9.45 30.48 -17.72
C LEU A 9 -9.42 29.00 -17.32
N HIS A 10 -9.75 28.09 -18.25
CA HIS A 10 -9.64 26.64 -18.01
C HIS A 10 -8.21 26.19 -17.76
N SER A 11 -7.25 26.68 -18.56
CA SER A 11 -5.83 26.38 -18.36
C SER A 11 -5.36 26.81 -16.97
N LYS A 12 -5.70 28.03 -16.55
CA LYS A 12 -5.35 28.53 -15.21
C LYS A 12 -6.02 27.72 -14.10
N ARG A 13 -7.29 27.32 -14.29
CA ARG A 13 -8.00 26.48 -13.33
C ARG A 13 -7.33 25.12 -13.17
N LEU A 14 -6.91 24.51 -14.28
CA LEU A 14 -6.23 23.21 -14.26
C LEU A 14 -4.90 23.31 -13.51
N GLU A 15 -4.12 24.36 -13.78
CA GLU A 15 -2.85 24.60 -13.10
C GLU A 15 -3.03 24.80 -11.58
N ILE A 16 -4.03 25.57 -11.16
CA ILE A 16 -4.36 25.74 -9.74
C ILE A 16 -4.76 24.40 -9.11
N LYS A 17 -5.57 23.60 -9.80
CA LYS A 17 -6.00 22.29 -9.32
C LYS A 17 -4.80 21.35 -9.13
N GLN A 18 -3.89 21.32 -10.09
CA GLN A 18 -2.67 20.51 -10.02
C GLN A 18 -1.80 20.93 -8.83
N ARG A 19 -1.56 22.23 -8.64
CA ARG A 19 -0.81 22.75 -7.49
C ARG A 19 -1.47 22.42 -6.15
N MET A 20 -2.81 22.47 -6.08
CA MET A 20 -3.54 22.08 -4.87
C MET A 20 -3.41 20.58 -4.58
N LEU A 21 -3.52 19.72 -5.61
CA LEU A 21 -3.36 18.28 -5.45
C LEU A 21 -1.96 17.93 -4.94
N GLN A 22 -0.92 18.48 -5.55
CA GLN A 22 0.48 18.27 -5.12
C GLN A 22 0.71 18.72 -3.67
N ARG A 23 0.18 19.89 -3.28
CA ARG A 23 0.27 20.36 -1.88
C ARG A 23 -0.47 19.46 -0.90
N ASN A 24 -1.64 18.97 -1.29
CA ASN A 24 -2.43 18.10 -0.43
C ASN A 24 -1.74 16.74 -0.24
N GLU A 25 -1.17 16.18 -1.31
CA GLU A 25 -0.37 14.97 -1.25
C GLU A 25 0.86 15.14 -0.35
N ALA A 26 1.65 16.20 -0.54
CA ALA A 26 2.80 16.50 0.30
C ALA A 26 2.40 16.63 1.79
N ARG A 27 1.29 17.33 2.06
CA ARG A 27 0.77 17.49 3.42
C ARG A 27 0.33 16.15 4.03
N ARG A 28 -0.34 15.29 3.26
CA ARG A 28 -0.75 13.95 3.71
C ARG A 28 0.47 13.07 4.03
N SER A 29 1.49 13.10 3.18
CA SER A 29 2.74 12.37 3.42
C SER A 29 3.45 12.88 4.67
N GLN A 30 3.54 14.20 4.87
CA GLN A 30 4.11 14.79 6.09
C GLN A 30 3.36 14.38 7.35
N LEU A 31 2.03 14.41 7.34
CA LEU A 31 1.21 13.97 8.48
C LEU A 31 1.43 12.49 8.78
N ARG A 32 1.47 11.64 7.75
CA ARG A 32 1.75 10.21 7.92
C ARG A 32 3.14 9.98 8.52
N HIS A 33 4.16 10.69 8.05
CA HIS A 33 5.50 10.56 8.61
C HIS A 33 5.56 11.02 10.07
N ALA A 34 4.94 12.16 10.41
CA ALA A 34 4.88 12.64 11.78
C ALA A 34 4.16 11.67 12.72
N GLU A 35 3.11 11.01 12.23
CA GLU A 35 2.37 9.99 12.99
C GLU A 35 3.22 8.72 13.19
N LEU A 36 3.89 8.22 12.14
CA LEU A 36 4.80 7.08 12.23
C LEU A 36 5.99 7.36 13.16
N ASP A 37 6.57 8.57 13.09
CA ASP A 37 7.68 8.96 13.95
C ASP A 37 7.25 9.06 15.42
N ARG A 38 6.01 9.50 15.67
CA ARG A 38 5.42 9.48 17.02
C ARG A 38 5.28 8.06 17.55
N PHE A 39 4.81 7.11 16.74
CA PHE A 39 4.71 5.70 17.15
C PHE A 39 6.10 5.09 17.42
N ARG A 40 7.09 5.36 16.55
CA ARG A 40 8.47 4.89 16.76
C ARG A 40 9.09 5.45 18.03
N ALA A 41 8.86 6.74 18.33
CA ALA A 41 9.35 7.36 19.56
C ALA A 41 8.70 6.78 20.82
N GLN A 42 7.45 6.33 20.74
CA GLN A 42 6.76 5.64 21.84
C GLN A 42 7.24 4.19 22.03
N SER A 43 7.67 3.50 20.97
CA SER A 43 8.27 2.17 21.07
C SER A 43 9.67 2.17 21.70
N THR A 44 10.39 3.29 21.71
CA THR A 44 11.75 3.35 22.28
C THR A 44 11.83 3.43 23.81
N GLU A 45 10.70 3.53 24.52
CA GLU A 45 10.68 3.43 25.98
C GLU A 45 10.57 1.96 26.44
N GLY A 46 11.65 1.19 26.28
CA GLY A 46 11.97 0.07 27.17
C GLY A 46 11.67 -1.37 26.74
N SER A 47 11.87 -1.77 25.48
CA SER A 47 11.79 -3.19 25.06
C SER A 47 12.96 -3.64 24.19
N ASP A 48 13.42 -4.88 24.42
CA ASP A 48 14.37 -5.59 23.55
C ASP A 48 13.79 -5.72 22.13
N PRO A 49 14.49 -5.26 21.07
CA PRO A 49 13.93 -5.16 19.72
C PRO A 49 13.58 -6.52 19.06
N GLU A 50 14.18 -7.62 19.50
CA GLU A 50 13.88 -8.96 18.96
C GLU A 50 12.67 -9.63 19.62
N LYS A 51 12.41 -9.35 20.91
CA LYS A 51 11.20 -9.85 21.59
C LYS A 51 9.95 -9.10 21.16
N ASP A 52 10.09 -7.81 20.87
CA ASP A 52 8.97 -6.91 20.61
C ASP A 52 8.29 -7.15 19.24
N ALA A 53 9.02 -7.67 18.24
CA ALA A 53 8.50 -7.80 16.87
C ALA A 53 7.28 -8.72 16.75
N TYR A 54 7.24 -9.79 17.55
CA TYR A 54 6.13 -10.76 17.54
C TYR A 54 5.22 -10.64 18.77
N GLU A 55 5.64 -9.89 19.80
CA GLU A 55 4.85 -9.67 21.00
C GLU A 55 3.59 -8.84 20.70
N PHE A 56 3.70 -7.84 19.80
CA PHE A 56 2.53 -7.12 19.30
C PHE A 56 1.50 -8.05 18.65
N ILE A 57 1.96 -8.99 17.82
CA ILE A 57 1.10 -9.95 17.10
C ILE A 57 0.40 -10.86 18.12
N GLY A 58 1.15 -11.41 19.08
CA GLY A 58 0.56 -12.25 20.12
C GLY A 58 -0.48 -11.52 20.97
N ARG A 59 -0.28 -10.22 21.26
CA ARG A 59 -1.26 -9.40 21.99
C ARG A 59 -2.51 -9.12 21.16
N GLU A 60 -2.37 -8.73 19.89
CA GLU A 60 -3.48 -8.36 19.01
C GLU A 60 -4.38 -9.58 18.71
N PHE A 61 -3.77 -10.73 18.45
CA PHE A 61 -4.48 -11.94 18.05
C PHE A 61 -4.72 -12.95 19.19
N HIS A 62 -4.33 -12.57 20.42
CA HIS A 62 -4.45 -13.40 21.62
C HIS A 62 -3.85 -14.81 21.43
N CYS A 63 -2.70 -14.91 20.77
CA CYS A 63 -2.01 -16.17 20.49
C CYS A 63 -0.55 -16.12 20.94
N ASP A 64 0.00 -17.28 21.29
CA ASP A 64 1.43 -17.41 21.58
C ASP A 64 2.18 -17.78 20.29
N VAL A 65 2.90 -16.82 19.73
CA VAL A 65 3.70 -17.03 18.50
C VAL A 65 4.89 -17.96 18.75
N GLY A 66 5.28 -18.18 20.02
CA GLY A 66 6.28 -19.17 20.42
C GLY A 66 5.74 -20.60 20.49
N ASP A 67 4.42 -20.81 20.46
CA ASP A 67 3.82 -22.14 20.45
C ASP A 67 4.05 -22.81 19.07
N PRO A 68 4.70 -23.99 19.03
CA PRO A 68 4.91 -24.73 17.79
C PRO A 68 3.62 -24.98 16.98
N ALA A 69 2.49 -25.20 17.65
CA ALA A 69 1.22 -25.45 16.96
C ALA A 69 0.68 -24.20 16.25
N VAL A 70 0.88 -23.02 16.85
CA VAL A 70 0.53 -21.73 16.24
C VAL A 70 1.46 -21.46 15.06
N LEU A 71 2.76 -21.73 15.22
CA LEU A 71 3.73 -21.54 14.15
C LEU A 71 3.46 -22.45 12.95
N ASP A 72 3.13 -23.73 13.18
CA ASP A 72 2.75 -24.68 12.14
C ASP A 72 1.51 -24.21 11.37
N LEU A 73 0.51 -23.68 12.10
CA LEU A 73 -0.67 -23.10 11.49
C LEU A 73 -0.31 -21.87 10.63
N LEU A 74 0.51 -20.95 11.15
CA LEU A 74 0.94 -19.77 10.41
C LEU A 74 1.69 -20.13 9.12
N LEU A 75 2.55 -21.15 9.17
CA LEU A 75 3.25 -21.66 7.99
C LEU A 75 2.29 -22.27 6.97
N SER A 76 1.28 -23.02 7.42
CA SER A 76 0.26 -23.58 6.52
C SER A 76 -0.55 -22.49 5.80
N ILE A 77 -0.88 -21.41 6.51
CA ILE A 77 -1.57 -20.24 5.95
C ILE A 77 -0.68 -19.53 4.93
N GLU A 78 0.62 -19.38 5.23
CA GLU A 78 1.56 -18.77 4.29
C GLU A 78 1.66 -19.57 2.98
N GLU A 79 1.67 -20.90 3.07
CA GLU A 79 1.68 -21.79 1.91
C GLU A 79 0.39 -21.68 1.10
N GLU A 80 -0.76 -21.60 1.76
CA GLU A 80 -2.06 -21.38 1.11
C GLU A 80 -2.10 -20.07 0.33
N ILE A 81 -1.73 -18.95 0.97
CA ILE A 81 -1.68 -17.63 0.33
C ILE A 81 -0.75 -17.63 -0.87
N ARG A 82 0.42 -18.27 -0.76
CA ARG A 82 1.39 -18.36 -1.84
C ARG A 82 0.82 -19.13 -3.04
N ASN A 83 0.10 -20.23 -2.78
CA ASN A 83 -0.53 -21.02 -3.82
C ASN A 83 -1.65 -20.25 -4.52
N GLU A 84 -2.49 -19.55 -3.77
CA GLU A 84 -3.54 -18.70 -4.34
C GLU A 84 -2.95 -17.61 -5.24
N GLN A 85 -1.91 -16.92 -4.78
CA GLN A 85 -1.23 -15.89 -5.57
C GLN A 85 -0.63 -16.47 -6.86
N LEU A 86 -0.04 -17.66 -6.80
CA LEU A 86 0.50 -18.33 -7.98
C LEU A 86 -0.61 -18.67 -8.99
N VAL A 87 -1.75 -19.17 -8.51
CA VAL A 87 -2.92 -19.45 -9.36
C VAL A 87 -3.46 -18.17 -9.99
N SER A 88 -3.60 -17.08 -9.22
CA SER A 88 -4.04 -15.79 -9.75
C SER A 88 -3.09 -15.26 -10.84
N LEU A 89 -1.77 -15.32 -10.62
CA LEU A 89 -0.79 -14.93 -11.64
C LEU A 89 -0.87 -15.80 -12.90
N TYR A 90 -1.11 -17.11 -12.72
CA TYR A 90 -1.33 -18.01 -13.83
C TYR A 90 -2.59 -17.61 -14.62
N GLU A 91 -3.72 -17.41 -13.97
CA GLU A 91 -4.97 -16.99 -14.61
C GLU A 91 -4.84 -15.62 -15.29
N GLU A 92 -4.16 -14.67 -14.67
CA GLU A 92 -3.85 -13.37 -15.27
C GLU A 92 -2.96 -13.51 -16.51
N SER A 93 -2.00 -14.43 -16.50
CA SER A 93 -1.16 -14.73 -17.68
C SER A 93 -1.94 -15.41 -18.80
N GLN A 94 -3.02 -16.14 -18.48
CA GLN A 94 -3.92 -16.75 -19.45
C GLN A 94 -4.98 -15.77 -19.98
N ASN A 95 -5.16 -14.60 -19.37
CA ASN A 95 -5.98 -13.52 -19.94
C ASN A 95 -5.24 -12.87 -21.11
N GLU A 96 -5.32 -13.52 -22.27
CA GLU A 96 -4.72 -13.13 -23.54
C GLU A 96 -5.37 -11.86 -24.14
N ASP A 97 -4.89 -10.69 -23.71
CA ASP A 97 -4.98 -9.48 -24.54
C ASP A 97 -3.87 -9.43 -25.60
N TRP A 98 -2.91 -10.35 -25.57
CA TRP A 98 -1.81 -10.42 -26.55
C TRP A 98 -2.30 -10.74 -27.97
N GLU A 99 -3.29 -11.62 -28.10
CA GLU A 99 -3.84 -11.98 -29.41
C GLU A 99 -4.74 -10.87 -29.98
N LYS A 100 -5.49 -10.17 -29.11
CA LYS A 100 -6.18 -8.92 -29.48
C LYS A 100 -5.18 -7.83 -29.86
N TYR A 101 -4.11 -7.63 -29.10
CA TYR A 101 -3.07 -6.64 -29.40
C TYR A 101 -2.38 -6.94 -30.74
N PHE A 102 -2.06 -8.20 -31.02
CA PHE A 102 -1.49 -8.63 -32.30
C PHE A 102 -2.47 -8.39 -33.47
N GLN A 103 -3.76 -8.70 -33.31
CA GLN A 103 -4.78 -8.40 -34.31
C GLN A 103 -4.98 -6.90 -34.57
N HIS A 104 -4.69 -6.02 -33.61
CA HIS A 104 -4.70 -4.56 -33.82
C HIS A 104 -3.43 -4.03 -34.51
N LEU A 105 -2.37 -4.83 -34.61
CA LEU A 105 -1.10 -4.46 -35.26
C LEU A 105 -0.99 -4.95 -36.71
N ALA A 106 -1.86 -5.85 -37.16
CA ALA A 106 -1.95 -6.36 -38.54
C ALA A 106 -2.93 -5.55 -39.38
#